data_AF-A0A0P7KLX7-F1
#
_entry.id   AF-A0A0P7KLX7-F1
#
_cell.length_a   1.000
_cell.length_b   1.000
_cell.length_c   1.000
_cell.angle_alpha   90.00
_cell.angle_beta   90.00
_cell.angle_gamma   90.00
#
_symmetry.space_group_name_H-M   'P 1'
#
loop_
_entity.id
_entity.type
_entity.pdbx_description
1 polymer ?
#
loop_
_entity_poly.entity_id
_entity_poly.type
_entity_poly.pdbx_seq_one_letter_code
_entity_poly.pdbx_strand_id
1 'polypeptide(L)'
;MRRPVESAQYVSIKYTERLADAGLEPSVGSVGDSYDNALAETIIGLFKTEVINRLGPWKSKDQVEWETLQWVDWFNKERLLEPLGYITPIEAEEKYEQALKSDKIAA
;
A
#
# COMPACT_ATOMS: atom_id res chain seq x y z
N MET A 1 16.72 -18.57 -4.40
CA MET A 1 15.74 -17.57 -3.92
C MET A 1 14.87 -18.21 -2.87
N ARG A 2 14.72 -17.59 -1.69
CA ARG A 2 13.70 -18.00 -0.71
C ARG A 2 12.33 -17.59 -1.24
N ARG A 3 11.31 -18.43 -1.02
CA ARG A 3 9.91 -18.09 -1.37
C ARG A 3 9.50 -16.82 -0.60
N PRO A 4 8.69 -15.93 -1.20
CA PRO A 4 8.03 -14.86 -0.46
C PRO A 4 7.32 -15.47 0.75
N VAL A 5 7.49 -14.87 1.93
CA VAL A 5 6.78 -15.33 3.12
C VAL A 5 5.39 -14.73 3.07
N GLU A 6 4.43 -15.48 2.52
CA GLU A 6 3.02 -15.17 2.70
C GLU A 6 2.67 -15.45 4.16
N SER A 7 2.25 -14.41 4.88
CA SER A 7 1.85 -14.60 6.27
C SER A 7 0.61 -15.50 6.32
N ALA A 8 0.59 -16.48 7.23
CA ALA A 8 -0.55 -17.38 7.39
C ALA A 8 -1.89 -16.66 7.63
N GLN A 9 -1.83 -15.38 8.03
CA GLN A 9 -3.00 -14.52 8.20
C GLN A 9 -3.64 -14.14 6.86
N TYR A 10 -2.86 -13.83 5.83
CA TYR A 10 -3.35 -13.43 4.49
C TYR A 10 -3.83 -14.61 3.63
N VAL A 11 -3.55 -15.84 4.07
CA VAL A 11 -4.05 -17.09 3.45
C VAL A 11 -5.03 -17.84 4.37
N SER A 12 -5.47 -17.19 5.46
CA SER A 12 -6.40 -17.81 6.40
C SER A 12 -7.81 -17.88 5.82
N ILE A 13 -8.55 -18.95 6.14
CA ILE A 13 -9.94 -19.16 5.70
C ILE A 13 -10.79 -17.92 5.99
N LYS A 14 -10.69 -17.39 7.21
CA LYS A 14 -11.44 -16.19 7.64
C LYS A 14 -11.14 -14.96 6.79
N TYR A 15 -9.92 -14.82 6.28
CA TYR A 15 -9.55 -13.72 5.40
C TYR A 15 -10.14 -13.92 4.00
N THR A 16 -10.03 -15.13 3.44
CA THR A 16 -10.61 -15.47 2.12
C THR A 16 -12.14 -15.36 2.11
N GLU A 17 -12.82 -15.81 3.16
CA GLU A 17 -14.27 -15.66 3.30
C GLU A 17 -14.68 -14.19 3.29
N ARG A 18 -13.94 -13.33 3.99
CA ARG A 18 -14.26 -11.90 4.09
C ARG A 18 -14.01 -11.15 2.77
N LEU A 19 -13.03 -11.59 1.98
CA LEU A 19 -12.82 -11.08 0.63
C LEU A 19 -13.96 -11.52 -0.30
N ALA A 20 -14.37 -12.78 -0.22
CA ALA A 20 -15.50 -13.30 -1.00
C ALA A 20 -16.81 -12.55 -0.66
N ASP A 21 -17.09 -12.31 0.62
CA ASP A 21 -18.24 -11.51 1.07
C ASP A 21 -18.22 -10.07 0.51
N ALA A 22 -17.02 -9.51 0.32
CA ALA A 22 -16.83 -8.18 -0.24
C ALA A 22 -16.79 -8.17 -1.79
N GLY A 23 -16.90 -9.34 -2.44
CA GLY A 23 -16.76 -9.48 -3.90
C GLY A 23 -15.34 -9.21 -4.41
N LEU A 24 -14.33 -9.37 -3.55
CA LEU A 24 -12.92 -9.14 -3.86
C LEU A 24 -12.21 -10.47 -4.09
N GLU A 25 -11.42 -10.54 -5.15
CA GLU A 25 -10.56 -11.69 -5.43
C GLU A 25 -9.17 -11.47 -4.79
N PRO A 26 -8.66 -12.40 -3.96
CA PRO A 26 -7.32 -12.26 -3.40
C PRO A 26 -6.26 -12.38 -4.49
N SER A 27 -5.44 -11.34 -4.68
CA SER A 27 -4.19 -11.42 -5.44
C SER A 27 -3.11 -12.08 -4.59
N VAL A 28 -3.18 -13.42 -4.48
CA VAL A 28 -2.08 -14.26 -4.01
C VAL A 28 -1.38 -14.79 -5.26
N GLY A 29 -0.42 -14.01 -5.76
CA GLY A 29 0.24 -14.26 -7.05
C GLY A 29 0.80 -15.68 -7.17
N SER A 30 0.81 -16.21 -8.39
CA SER A 30 1.56 -17.42 -8.68
C SER A 30 3.08 -17.18 -8.49
N VAL A 31 3.87 -18.24 -8.30
CA VAL A 31 5.34 -18.11 -8.14
C VAL A 31 5.92 -17.35 -9.34
N GLY A 32 6.39 -16.11 -9.11
CA GLY A 32 7.00 -15.26 -10.13
C GLY A 32 6.22 -14.00 -10.49
N ASP A 33 4.98 -13.84 -10.00
CA ASP A 33 4.17 -12.64 -10.20
C ASP A 33 4.10 -11.81 -8.90
N SER A 34 5.21 -11.17 -8.56
CA SER A 34 5.39 -10.48 -7.27
C SER A 34 5.35 -8.96 -7.38
N TYR A 35 4.83 -8.40 -8.48
CA TYR A 35 4.88 -6.95 -8.72
C TYR A 35 4.15 -6.16 -7.63
N ASP A 36 2.94 -6.58 -7.27
CA ASP A 36 2.16 -5.96 -6.21
C ASP A 36 2.87 -6.06 -4.85
N ASN A 37 3.43 -7.24 -4.55
CA ASN A 37 4.18 -7.45 -3.31
C ASN A 37 5.45 -6.59 -3.27
N ALA A 38 6.20 -6.50 -4.37
CA ALA A 38 7.42 -5.70 -4.43
C ALA A 38 7.14 -4.20 -4.25
N LEU A 39 6.03 -3.70 -4.80
CA LEU A 39 5.58 -2.33 -4.57
C LEU A 39 5.23 -2.10 -3.09
N ALA A 40 4.41 -2.99 -2.51
CA ALA A 40 4.05 -2.91 -1.10
C ALA A 40 5.27 -2.97 -0.17
N GLU A 41 6.21 -3.89 -0.44
CA GLU A 41 7.47 -4.03 0.29
C GLU A 41 8.33 -2.76 0.21
N THR A 42 8.36 -2.10 -0.94
CA THR A 42 9.08 -0.83 -1.12
C THR A 42 8.52 0.26 -0.21
N ILE A 43 7.19 0.42 -0.18
CA ILE A 43 6.53 1.42 0.68
C ILE A 43 6.76 1.11 2.16
N ILE A 44 6.64 -0.16 2.57
CA ILE A 44 6.90 -0.58 3.95
C ILE A 44 8.37 -0.37 4.34
N GLY A 45 9.32 -0.64 3.44
CA GLY A 45 10.73 -0.38 3.67
C GLY A 45 11.02 1.10 3.89
N LEU A 46 10.36 1.96 3.11
CA LEU A 46 10.45 3.42 3.23
C LEU A 46 9.89 3.92 4.55
N PHE A 47 8.68 3.47 4.92
CA PHE A 47 8.06 3.78 6.21
C PHE A 47 8.97 3.40 7.39
N LYS A 48 9.54 2.18 7.37
CA LYS A 48 10.46 1.74 8.42
C LYS A 48 11.70 2.61 8.51
N THR A 49 12.23 3.05 7.37
CA THR A 49 13.42 3.92 7.31
C THR A 49 13.11 5.32 7.84
N GLU A 50 12.04 5.94 7.36
CA GLU A 50 11.72 7.35 7.62
C GLU A 50 11.06 7.58 8.97
N VAL A 51 10.26 6.61 9.46
CA VAL A 51 9.52 6.73 10.71
C VAL A 51 10.20 5.88 11.77
N ILE A 52 10.13 4.54 11.64
CA ILE A 52 10.49 3.63 12.73
C ILE A 52 11.94 3.78 13.16
N ASN A 53 12.87 3.82 12.20
CA ASN A 53 14.30 3.88 12.47
C ASN A 53 14.80 5.30 12.77
N ARG A 54 14.22 6.32 12.12
CA ARG A 54 14.69 7.71 12.21
C ARG A 54 14.09 8.47 13.40
N LEU A 55 12.82 8.25 13.74
CA LEU A 55 12.13 8.96 14.82
C LEU A 55 12.16 8.20 16.15
N GLY A 56 12.53 6.91 16.13
CA GLY A 56 12.73 6.11 17.33
C GLY A 56 13.92 6.59 18.19
N PRO A 57 14.10 6.04 19.40
CA PRO A 57 13.38 4.91 19.98
C PRO A 57 11.97 5.27 20.49
N TRP A 58 11.04 4.33 20.33
CA TRP A 58 9.62 4.49 20.66
C TRP A 58 9.33 4.06 22.10
N LYS A 59 8.48 4.83 22.80
CA LYS A 59 8.12 4.56 24.20
C LYS A 59 6.80 3.79 24.36
N SER A 60 5.94 3.84 23.34
CA SER A 60 4.65 3.14 23.33
C SER A 60 4.19 2.87 21.90
N LYS A 61 3.21 1.96 21.77
CA LYS A 61 2.53 1.70 20.50
C LYS A 61 1.76 2.93 20.02
N ASP A 62 1.09 3.64 20.92
CA ASP A 62 0.28 4.83 20.60
C ASP A 62 1.12 5.92 19.93
N GLN A 63 2.38 6.08 20.34
CA GLN A 63 3.29 7.02 19.70
C GLN A 63 3.59 6.62 18.25
N VAL A 64 3.81 5.33 18.00
CA VAL A 64 4.01 4.80 16.65
C VAL A 64 2.75 4.97 15.81
N GLU A 65 1.57 4.73 16.38
CA GLU A 65 0.29 4.91 15.68
C GLU A 65 0.09 6.36 15.24
N TRP A 66 0.34 7.32 16.13
CA TRP A 66 0.23 8.74 15.81
C TRP A 66 1.17 9.16 14.66
N GLU A 67 2.45 8.80 14.75
CA GLU A 67 3.44 9.13 13.71
C GLU A 67 3.16 8.39 12.40
N THR A 68 2.56 7.19 12.48
CA THR A 68 2.09 6.47 11.28
C THR A 68 0.98 7.26 10.59
N LEU A 69 -0.01 7.78 11.33
CA LEU A 69 -1.09 8.59 10.76
C LEU A 69 -0.54 9.86 10.09
N GLN A 70 0.38 10.55 10.76
CA GLN A 70 1.01 11.75 10.20
C GLN A 70 1.82 11.43 8.93
N TRP A 71 2.59 10.35 8.95
CA TRP A 71 3.37 9.94 7.80
C TRP A 71 2.49 9.53 6.61
N VAL A 72 1.39 8.79 6.85
CA VAL A 72 0.44 8.42 5.80
C VAL A 72 -0.24 9.65 5.20
N ASP A 73 -0.64 10.61 6.02
CA ASP A 73 -1.28 11.85 5.55
C ASP A 73 -0.31 12.65 4.66
N TRP A 74 0.90 12.90 5.15
CA TRP A 74 1.96 13.58 4.41
C TRP A 74 2.35 12.83 3.12
N PHE A 75 2.53 11.51 3.20
CA PHE A 75 2.92 10.69 2.06
C PHE A 75 1.91 10.81 0.92
N ASN A 76 0.61 10.80 1.24
CA ASN A 76 -0.42 10.83 0.21
C ASN A 76 -0.72 12.24 -0.32
N LYS A 77 -0.64 13.26 0.53
CA LYS A 77 -1.11 14.62 0.21
C LYS A 77 -0.02 15.63 -0.13
N GLU A 78 1.22 15.36 0.28
CA GLU A 78 2.30 16.34 0.17
C GLU A 78 3.55 15.77 -0.52
N ARG A 79 3.82 14.47 -0.40
CA ARG A 79 5.01 13.86 -1.00
C ARG A 79 4.88 13.79 -2.52
N LEU A 80 5.77 14.48 -3.22
CA LEU A 80 5.91 14.36 -4.66
C LEU A 80 6.74 13.12 -5.02
N LEU A 81 6.25 12.33 -5.98
CA LEU A 81 6.95 11.14 -6.46
C LEU A 81 7.36 11.32 -7.93
N GLU A 82 8.66 11.23 -8.20
CA GLU A 82 9.20 11.26 -9.57
C GLU A 82 8.52 10.23 -10.48
N PRO A 83 8.30 8.96 -10.09
CA PRO A 83 7.62 7.98 -10.94
C PRO A 83 6.19 8.37 -11.35
N LEU A 84 5.54 9.27 -10.60
CA LEU A 84 4.20 9.79 -10.91
C LEU A 84 4.25 11.09 -11.73
N GLY A 85 5.45 11.56 -12.09
CA GLY A 85 5.63 12.85 -12.77
C GLY A 85 5.66 14.04 -11.81
N TYR A 86 6.20 13.86 -10.60
CA TYR A 86 6.30 14.88 -9.55
C TYR A 86 4.95 15.42 -9.10
N ILE A 87 3.96 14.53 -8.97
CA ILE A 87 2.68 14.80 -8.32
C ILE A 87 2.55 13.95 -7.06
N THR A 88 1.58 14.30 -6.23
CA THR A 88 1.25 13.55 -5.02
C THR A 88 0.49 12.25 -5.36
N PRO A 89 0.57 11.21 -4.51
CA PRO A 89 -0.22 9.99 -4.70
C PRO A 89 -1.72 10.26 -4.82
N ILE A 90 -2.27 11.20 -4.04
CA ILE A 90 -3.71 11.53 -4.12
C ILE A 90 -4.08 12.14 -5.49
N GLU A 91 -3.25 13.04 -6.03
CA GLU A 91 -3.48 13.60 -7.37
C GLU A 91 -3.36 12.54 -8.47
N ALA A 92 -2.45 11.58 -8.31
CA ALA A 92 -2.32 10.47 -9.25
C ALA A 92 -3.57 9.56 -9.25
N GLU A 93 -4.08 9.22 -8.07
CA GLU A 93 -5.32 8.45 -7.90
C GLU A 93 -6.51 9.20 -8.51
N GLU A 94 -6.64 10.50 -8.24
CA GLU A 94 -7.70 11.35 -8.80
C GLU A 94 -7.67 11.38 -10.33
N LYS A 95 -6.47 11.50 -10.93
CA LYS A 95 -6.30 11.45 -12.39
C LYS A 95 -6.67 10.08 -12.96
N TYR A 96 -6.26 9.01 -12.30
CA TYR A 96 -6.60 7.64 -12.69
C TYR A 96 -8.13 7.43 -12.69
N GLU A 97 -8.80 7.84 -11.62
CA GLU A 97 -10.27 7.77 -11.49
C GLU A 97 -11.00 8.58 -12.56
N GLN A 98 -10.51 9.78 -12.89
CA GLN A 98 -11.06 10.60 -13.97
C GLN A 98 -10.91 9.94 -15.34
N ALA A 99 -9.75 9.34 -15.62
CA ALA A 99 -9.52 8.59 -16.85
C ALA A 99 -10.46 7.38 -16.95
N LEU A 100 -10.56 6.59 -15.87
CA LEU A 100 -11.44 5.41 -15.81
C LEU A 100 -12.92 5.77 -16.05
N LYS A 101 -13.38 6.89 -15.48
CA LYS A 101 -14.74 7.40 -15.71
C LYS A 101 -14.95 7.84 -17.15
N SER A 102 -13.96 8.49 -17.75
CA SER A 102 -14.02 8.94 -19.14
C SER A 102 -14.11 7.77 -20.11
N ASP A 103 -13.31 6.72 -19.88
CA ASP A 103 -13.33 5.49 -20.69
C ASP A 103 -14.68 4.76 -20.58
N LYS A 104 -15.27 4.71 -19.38
CA LYS A 104 -16.61 4.14 -19.17
C LYS A 104 -17.75 4.95 -19.83
N ILE A 105 -17.56 6.27 -20.00
CA ILE A 105 -18.53 7.13 -20.71
C ILE A 105 -18.39 6.97 -22.23
N ALA A 106 -17.19 6.65 -22.72
CA ALA A 106 -16.89 6.48 -24.14
C ALA A 106 -17.21 5.06 -24.69
N ALA A 107 -17.42 4.07 -23.81
CA ALA A 107 -17.79 2.69 -24.13
C ALA A 107 -19.31 2.49 -24.15
#